data_AF-A0A8J6ZW81-F1
#
_entry.id   AF-A0A8J6ZW81-F1
#
_cell.length_a   1.000
_cell.length_b   1.000
_cell.length_c   1.000
_cell.angle_alpha   90.00
_cell.angle_beta   90.00
_cell.angle_gamma   90.00
#
_symmetry.space_group_name_H-M   'P 1'
#
loop_
_entity.id
_entity.type
_entity.pdbx_description
1 polymer ?
#
loop_
_entity_poly.entity_id
_entity_poly.type
_entity_poly.pdbx_seq_one_letter_code
_entity_poly.pdbx_strand_id
1 'polypeptide(L)'
;MSNVLSIAAVTAVLKVLLENGLVSDPIAASVGDVIVTALPPDRISVEADERAQLNLFLYQVTQNRNVDWVSQEFRSRHSRLDGNLPSTTPPLALDLHYLLTAYGAKDFQSELLLGYAMHLLHKTQCITADIIENTLINASTTNTSSAFSQAVASISVSDLAEQIGQIKLTPEFFNMEETSKLWSALQTHYRPSATYLASMVLIESSKSENLEGFYMMPLSQPNIEQVTTLAKTEHQQMIVAGTTLMIRGKRLRGDITRIRLGNTETLLVPQDVKETQISLLVPVDLYPSVQSIQVVHLTIGNTGQTEHIVESNVAAFVLHPTITAFVGQVENNGGNFRSAEITVKFHPKVGKAQRVVLLLSDVSAQNQVAYSFLVAPRTEDTDAITIPIKNVKPGTYIVRVRVDGAESPLHKNQSGQYDSPQVTIS
;
A
#
# COMPACT_ATOMS: atom_id res chain seq x y z
N MET A 1 -20.11 15.53 11.26
CA MET A 1 -21.26 16.48 11.24
C MET A 1 -21.28 17.39 10.01
N SER A 2 -20.15 17.67 9.36
CA SER A 2 -20.04 18.58 8.20
C SER A 2 -20.69 18.10 6.89
N ASN A 3 -20.83 16.79 6.67
CA ASN A 3 -21.30 16.22 5.40
C ASN A 3 -22.78 16.51 5.08
N VAL A 4 -23.65 16.61 6.09
CA VAL A 4 -25.11 16.79 5.87
C VAL A 4 -25.43 18.16 5.28
N LEU A 5 -24.60 19.17 5.56
CA LEU A 5 -24.84 20.54 5.08
C LEU A 5 -24.24 20.81 3.70
N SER A 6 -23.43 19.91 3.14
CA SER A 6 -22.70 20.21 1.91
C SER A 6 -23.63 20.44 0.71
N ILE A 7 -24.72 19.69 0.58
CA ILE A 7 -25.71 19.91 -0.49
C ILE A 7 -26.39 21.28 -0.32
N ALA A 8 -26.84 21.59 0.90
CA ALA A 8 -27.46 22.88 1.21
C ALA A 8 -26.49 24.05 0.99
N ALA A 9 -25.21 23.85 1.32
CA ALA A 9 -24.15 24.82 1.10
C ALA A 9 -23.95 25.09 -0.39
N VAL A 10 -23.93 24.06 -1.25
CA VAL A 10 -23.87 24.25 -2.70
C VAL A 10 -25.07 25.06 -3.20
N THR A 11 -26.29 24.72 -2.77
CA THR A 11 -27.48 25.49 -3.15
C THR A 11 -27.39 26.96 -2.70
N ALA A 12 -26.90 27.21 -1.49
CA ALA A 12 -26.71 28.55 -0.97
C ALA A 12 -25.65 29.34 -1.75
N VAL A 13 -24.52 28.72 -2.08
CA VAL A 13 -23.45 29.33 -2.89
C VAL A 13 -23.98 29.72 -4.26
N LEU A 14 -24.73 28.84 -4.94
CA LEU A 14 -25.32 29.14 -6.24
C LEU A 14 -26.35 30.27 -6.18
N LYS A 15 -27.19 30.29 -5.13
CA LYS A 15 -28.15 31.36 -4.87
C LYS A 15 -27.44 32.71 -4.71
N VAL A 16 -26.42 32.78 -3.84
CA VAL A 16 -25.65 34.00 -3.58
C VAL A 16 -24.89 34.45 -4.83
N LEU A 17 -24.38 33.51 -5.63
CA LEU A 17 -23.71 33.82 -6.90
C LEU A 17 -24.67 34.51 -7.87
N LEU A 18 -25.91 34.00 -8.01
CA LEU A 18 -26.94 34.62 -8.82
C LEU A 18 -27.34 36.01 -8.27
N GLU A 19 -27.52 36.15 -6.96
CA GLU A 19 -27.84 37.44 -6.31
C GLU A 19 -26.77 38.50 -6.56
N ASN A 20 -25.50 38.18 -6.28
CA ASN A 20 -24.37 39.08 -6.50
C ASN A 20 -24.23 39.45 -7.98
N GLY A 21 -24.47 38.47 -8.84
CA GLY A 21 -24.58 38.65 -10.27
C GLY A 21 -25.55 39.75 -10.66
N LEU A 22 -26.80 39.62 -10.21
CA LEU A 22 -27.88 40.56 -10.55
C LEU A 22 -27.60 41.98 -10.06
N VAL A 23 -26.91 42.15 -8.93
CA VAL A 23 -26.54 43.48 -8.42
C VAL A 23 -25.43 44.12 -9.26
N SER A 24 -24.53 43.31 -9.82
CA SER A 24 -23.32 43.81 -10.48
C SER A 24 -23.50 44.28 -11.93
N ASP A 25 -24.58 43.89 -12.62
CA ASP A 25 -24.76 44.14 -14.06
C ASP A 25 -25.84 45.21 -14.35
N PRO A 26 -25.54 46.24 -15.16
CA PRO A 26 -26.49 47.29 -15.52
C PRO A 26 -27.72 46.78 -16.29
N ILE A 27 -27.66 45.62 -16.95
CA ILE A 27 -28.81 45.03 -17.65
C ILE A 27 -29.82 44.49 -16.64
N ALA A 28 -29.37 43.90 -15.54
CA ALA A 28 -30.26 43.45 -14.46
C ALA A 28 -30.96 44.64 -13.77
N ALA A 29 -30.29 45.80 -13.66
CA ALA A 29 -30.92 47.03 -13.15
C ALA A 29 -32.12 47.51 -13.99
N SER A 30 -32.18 47.14 -15.28
CA SER A 30 -33.32 47.46 -16.16
C SER A 30 -34.56 46.59 -15.91
N VAL A 31 -34.38 45.44 -15.25
CA VAL A 31 -35.43 44.45 -14.98
C VAL A 31 -36.22 44.79 -13.70
N GLY A 32 -35.62 45.53 -12.77
CA GLY A 32 -36.22 45.94 -11.49
C GLY A 32 -35.63 45.23 -10.29
N ASP A 33 -36.36 45.21 -9.17
CA ASP A 33 -35.97 44.46 -7.97
C ASP A 33 -36.18 42.96 -8.21
N VAL A 34 -35.09 42.20 -8.32
CA VAL A 34 -35.10 40.77 -8.66
C VAL A 34 -34.82 39.94 -7.41
N ILE A 35 -35.71 39.01 -7.11
CA ILE A 35 -35.57 38.11 -5.97
C ILE A 35 -35.00 36.77 -6.44
N VAL A 36 -33.98 36.24 -5.77
CA VAL A 36 -33.48 34.89 -6.00
C VAL A 36 -33.95 33.96 -4.88
N THR A 37 -34.53 32.83 -5.28
CA THR A 37 -35.08 31.82 -4.37
C THR A 37 -34.58 30.42 -4.72
N ALA A 38 -34.67 29.51 -3.75
CA ALA A 38 -34.33 28.10 -3.93
C ALA A 38 -35.44 27.22 -3.35
N LEU A 39 -36.67 27.43 -3.83
CA LEU A 39 -37.88 26.78 -3.35
C LEU A 39 -38.45 25.81 -4.41
N PRO A 40 -39.25 24.82 -4.00
CA PRO A 40 -40.06 24.07 -4.95
C PRO A 40 -40.96 25.03 -5.76
N PRO A 41 -41.09 24.86 -7.09
CA PRO A 41 -41.88 25.75 -7.95
C PRO A 41 -43.33 25.94 -7.51
N ASP A 42 -43.94 24.93 -6.88
CA ASP A 42 -45.32 24.98 -6.34
C ASP A 42 -45.48 25.96 -5.16
N ARG A 43 -44.39 26.25 -4.44
CA ARG A 43 -44.42 27.19 -3.31
C ARG A 43 -44.23 28.65 -3.72
N ILE A 44 -44.06 28.93 -5.01
CA ILE A 44 -43.88 30.28 -5.50
C ILE A 44 -45.27 30.87 -5.73
N SER A 45 -45.65 31.82 -4.89
CA SER A 45 -46.92 32.53 -5.00
C SER A 45 -46.88 33.50 -6.19
N VAL A 46 -47.50 33.07 -7.29
CA VAL A 46 -47.75 33.90 -8.48
C VAL A 46 -49.15 34.49 -8.37
N GLU A 47 -49.37 35.36 -7.38
CA GLU A 47 -50.61 36.14 -7.29
C GLU A 47 -50.50 37.43 -8.13
N ALA A 48 -51.45 38.36 -8.00
CA ALA A 48 -51.66 39.52 -8.88
C ALA A 48 -50.49 40.54 -9.03
N ASP A 49 -49.34 40.31 -8.39
CA ASP A 49 -48.11 41.08 -8.49
C ASP A 49 -46.91 40.13 -8.72
N GLU A 50 -46.87 39.45 -9.89
CA GLU A 50 -45.77 38.56 -10.28
C GLU A 50 -44.45 39.36 -10.41
N ARG A 51 -43.62 39.29 -9.37
CA ARG A 51 -42.35 40.01 -9.34
C ARG A 51 -41.30 39.32 -10.20
N ALA A 52 -40.28 40.08 -10.59
CA ALA A 52 -39.07 39.52 -11.17
C ALA A 52 -38.42 38.56 -10.17
N GLN A 53 -38.43 37.27 -10.48
CA GLN A 53 -37.89 36.25 -9.59
C GLN A 53 -37.16 35.18 -10.38
N LEU A 54 -35.98 34.81 -9.90
CA LEU A 54 -35.27 33.62 -10.32
C LEU A 54 -35.40 32.56 -9.23
N ASN A 55 -35.77 31.35 -9.61
CA ASN A 55 -35.84 30.22 -8.70
C ASN A 55 -34.93 29.08 -9.15
N LEU A 56 -34.09 28.63 -8.22
CA LEU A 56 -33.13 27.55 -8.40
C LEU A 56 -33.59 26.32 -7.60
N PHE A 57 -34.17 25.33 -8.28
CA PHE A 57 -34.74 24.16 -7.64
C PHE A 57 -33.88 22.91 -7.85
N LEU A 58 -33.43 22.26 -6.76
CA LEU A 58 -32.75 20.96 -6.82
C LEU A 58 -33.79 19.85 -7.00
N TYR A 59 -33.90 19.28 -8.20
CA TYR A 59 -34.93 18.27 -8.51
C TYR A 59 -34.40 16.83 -8.47
N GLN A 60 -33.09 16.63 -8.63
CA GLN A 60 -32.50 15.29 -8.62
C GLN A 60 -31.06 15.33 -8.09
N VAL A 61 -30.68 14.27 -7.38
CA VAL A 61 -29.30 14.02 -6.92
C VAL A 61 -28.88 12.67 -7.46
N THR A 62 -27.78 12.62 -8.22
CA THR A 62 -27.20 11.38 -8.73
C THR A 62 -25.75 11.23 -8.26
N GLN A 63 -25.24 10.00 -8.29
CA GLN A 63 -23.84 9.75 -7.97
C GLN A 63 -22.96 10.02 -9.19
N ASN A 64 -21.93 10.85 -9.01
CA ASN A 64 -20.97 11.10 -10.08
C ASN A 64 -19.95 9.95 -10.15
N ARG A 65 -20.13 9.05 -11.12
CA ARG A 65 -19.23 7.90 -11.34
C ARG A 65 -17.94 8.25 -12.08
N ASN A 66 -17.83 9.46 -12.66
CA ASN A 66 -16.68 9.86 -13.46
C ASN A 66 -15.52 10.41 -12.62
N VAL A 67 -15.76 10.75 -11.35
CA VAL A 67 -14.75 11.30 -10.43
C VAL A 67 -13.65 10.28 -10.13
N ASP A 68 -13.97 8.98 -10.07
CA ASP A 68 -12.99 7.90 -9.86
C ASP A 68 -11.89 7.86 -10.94
N TRP A 69 -12.13 8.43 -12.12
CA TRP A 69 -11.23 8.37 -13.28
C TRP A 69 -10.44 9.65 -13.54
N VAL A 70 -10.92 10.81 -13.09
CA VAL A 70 -10.42 12.13 -13.52
C VAL A 70 -9.53 12.82 -12.49
N SER A 71 -9.81 12.70 -11.19
CA SER A 71 -9.08 13.47 -10.18
C SER A 71 -7.75 12.82 -9.78
N GLN A 72 -6.66 13.59 -9.87
CA GLN A 72 -5.30 13.13 -9.55
C GLN A 72 -5.15 12.69 -8.09
N GLU A 73 -5.94 13.26 -7.17
CA GLU A 73 -5.98 12.81 -5.77
C GLU A 73 -6.49 11.37 -5.61
N PHE A 74 -7.33 10.86 -6.53
CA PHE A 74 -7.79 9.47 -6.53
C PHE A 74 -6.75 8.53 -7.16
N ARG A 75 -6.11 8.93 -8.26
CA ARG A 75 -5.03 8.17 -8.92
C ARG A 75 -3.82 7.99 -8.00
N SER A 76 -3.49 9.00 -7.21
CA SER A 76 -2.37 8.96 -6.25
C SER A 76 -2.60 7.99 -5.09
N ARG A 77 -3.87 7.70 -4.75
CA ARG A 77 -4.24 6.76 -3.68
C ARG A 77 -4.49 5.34 -4.18
N HIS A 78 -5.05 5.16 -5.38
CA HIS A 78 -5.23 3.84 -6.01
C HIS A 78 -3.97 3.29 -6.71
N SER A 79 -2.95 4.11 -6.98
CA SER A 79 -1.69 3.66 -7.59
C SER A 79 -0.72 3.00 -6.59
N ARG A 80 -1.10 2.78 -5.33
CA ARG A 80 -0.34 1.95 -4.39
C ARG A 80 -0.98 0.57 -4.32
N LEU A 81 -0.55 -0.31 -5.24
CA LEU A 81 -0.78 -1.75 -5.23
C LEU A 81 -0.04 -2.47 -4.07
N ASP A 82 0.05 -1.82 -2.90
CA ASP A 82 0.45 -2.44 -1.64
C ASP A 82 -0.82 -2.60 -0.80
N GLY A 83 -1.26 -3.86 -0.67
CA GLY A 83 -2.55 -4.25 -0.11
C GLY A 83 -2.72 -4.01 1.39
N ASN A 84 -2.55 -2.78 1.86
CA ASN A 84 -2.72 -2.45 3.27
C ASN A 84 -3.10 -0.97 3.51
N LEU A 85 -4.13 -0.49 2.83
CA LEU A 85 -4.84 0.73 3.25
C LEU A 85 -6.18 0.30 3.86
N PRO A 86 -6.57 0.84 5.03
CA PRO A 86 -7.94 0.70 5.48
C PRO A 86 -8.85 1.19 4.35
N SER A 87 -9.95 0.48 4.12
CA SER A 87 -11.02 0.89 3.21
C SER A 87 -11.56 2.24 3.69
N THR A 88 -10.85 3.31 3.34
CA THR A 88 -11.34 4.67 3.39
C THR A 88 -12.55 4.61 2.48
N THR A 89 -13.74 4.82 3.05
CA THR A 89 -14.96 4.97 2.27
C THR A 89 -14.64 5.90 1.10
N PRO A 90 -14.85 5.47 -0.16
CA PRO A 90 -14.58 6.35 -1.28
C PRO A 90 -15.41 7.62 -1.06
N PRO A 91 -14.82 8.82 -1.21
CA PRO A 91 -15.53 10.07 -1.03
C PRO A 91 -16.77 10.10 -1.93
N LEU A 92 -17.88 10.61 -1.39
CA LEU A 92 -19.16 10.59 -2.08
C LEU A 92 -19.18 11.71 -3.13
N ALA A 93 -18.91 11.36 -4.38
CA ALA A 93 -19.05 12.27 -5.49
C ALA A 93 -20.53 12.35 -5.93
N LEU A 94 -21.08 13.57 -6.00
CA LEU A 94 -22.48 13.81 -6.31
C LEU A 94 -22.62 14.78 -7.49
N ASP A 95 -23.59 14.48 -8.34
CA ASP A 95 -24.11 15.38 -9.36
C ASP A 95 -25.48 15.90 -8.89
N LEU A 96 -25.55 17.21 -8.68
CA LEU A 96 -26.75 17.90 -8.23
C LEU A 96 -27.43 18.56 -9.43
N HIS A 97 -28.63 18.11 -9.78
CA HIS A 97 -29.36 18.62 -10.93
C HIS A 97 -30.33 19.72 -10.50
N TYR A 98 -30.09 20.92 -11.02
CA TYR A 98 -30.85 22.12 -10.74
C TYR A 98 -31.72 22.53 -11.93
N LEU A 99 -32.93 22.95 -11.65
CA LEU A 99 -33.85 23.59 -12.58
C LEU A 99 -33.88 25.09 -12.24
N LEU A 100 -33.35 25.91 -13.14
CA LEU A 100 -33.43 27.36 -13.06
C LEU A 100 -34.68 27.84 -13.80
N THR A 101 -35.55 28.55 -13.10
CA THR A 101 -36.84 29.05 -13.61
C THR A 101 -36.92 30.56 -13.44
N ALA A 102 -37.43 31.25 -14.46
CA ALA A 102 -37.59 32.70 -14.44
C ALA A 102 -39.06 33.10 -14.42
N TYR A 103 -39.38 34.08 -13.58
CA TYR A 103 -40.71 34.66 -13.39
C TYR A 103 -40.63 36.17 -13.62
N GLY A 104 -41.70 36.73 -14.21
CA GLY A 104 -41.81 38.17 -14.42
C GLY A 104 -43.18 38.54 -14.99
N ALA A 105 -43.74 39.65 -14.51
CA ALA A 105 -45.04 40.15 -14.98
C ALA A 105 -44.98 40.90 -16.33
N LYS A 106 -43.81 41.41 -16.73
CA LYS A 106 -43.66 42.26 -17.92
C LYS A 106 -43.18 41.47 -19.12
N ASP A 107 -43.49 41.96 -20.32
CA ASP A 107 -42.98 41.42 -21.59
C ASP A 107 -41.45 41.30 -21.56
N PHE A 108 -40.94 40.13 -21.99
CA PHE A 108 -39.52 39.77 -22.07
C PHE A 108 -38.76 39.74 -20.73
N GLN A 109 -39.42 40.01 -19.61
CA GLN A 109 -38.75 40.10 -18.31
C GLN A 109 -38.18 38.75 -17.90
N SER A 110 -38.97 37.69 -18.05
CA SER A 110 -38.58 36.30 -17.80
C SER A 110 -37.43 35.84 -18.71
N GLU A 111 -37.48 36.19 -20.00
CA GLU A 111 -36.48 35.81 -20.99
C GLU A 111 -35.15 36.54 -20.78
N LEU A 112 -35.21 37.83 -20.44
CA LEU A 112 -34.03 38.62 -20.09
C LEU A 112 -33.37 38.09 -18.82
N LEU A 113 -34.17 37.79 -17.78
CA LEU A 113 -33.66 37.20 -16.54
C LEU A 113 -33.01 35.85 -16.77
N LEU A 114 -33.67 34.97 -17.52
CA LEU A 114 -33.14 33.65 -17.84
C LEU A 114 -31.85 33.77 -18.65
N GLY A 115 -31.84 34.60 -19.70
CA GLY A 115 -30.66 34.84 -20.53
C GLY A 115 -29.49 35.39 -19.73
N TYR A 116 -29.74 36.33 -18.82
CA TYR A 116 -28.74 36.88 -17.93
C TYR A 116 -28.16 35.83 -16.98
N ALA A 117 -29.03 35.08 -16.29
CA ALA A 117 -28.61 34.04 -15.37
C ALA A 117 -27.80 32.94 -16.09
N MET A 118 -28.23 32.56 -17.31
CA MET A 118 -27.49 31.60 -18.12
C MET A 118 -26.10 32.13 -18.53
N HIS A 119 -26.00 33.40 -18.91
CA HIS A 119 -24.73 34.03 -19.25
C HIS A 119 -23.77 34.04 -18.05
N LEU A 120 -24.29 34.39 -16.87
CA LEU A 120 -23.53 34.43 -15.64
C LEU A 120 -23.04 33.03 -15.23
N LEU A 121 -23.90 32.01 -15.21
CA LEU A 121 -23.51 30.65 -14.88
C LEU A 121 -22.50 30.07 -15.90
N HIS A 122 -22.60 30.47 -17.16
CA HIS A 122 -21.62 30.12 -18.19
C HIS A 122 -20.26 30.79 -17.96
N LYS A 123 -20.24 32.02 -17.44
CA LYS A 123 -18.99 32.71 -17.08
C LYS A 123 -18.34 32.10 -15.84
N THR A 124 -19.14 31.60 -14.89
CA THR A 124 -18.69 31.02 -13.61
C THR A 124 -18.82 29.50 -13.57
N GLN A 125 -18.31 28.79 -14.58
CA GLN A 125 -18.42 27.33 -14.69
C GLN A 125 -17.66 26.55 -13.60
N CYS A 126 -16.63 27.15 -13.01
CA CYS A 126 -15.81 26.53 -11.98
C CYS A 126 -15.83 27.40 -10.72
N ILE A 127 -16.42 26.89 -9.65
CA ILE A 127 -16.46 27.56 -8.34
C ILE A 127 -15.45 26.87 -7.44
N THR A 128 -14.39 27.59 -7.06
CA THR A 128 -13.31 27.10 -6.21
C THR A 128 -13.66 27.21 -4.73
N ALA A 129 -12.95 26.46 -3.87
CA ALA A 129 -13.08 26.50 -2.42
C ALA A 129 -13.02 27.93 -1.86
N ASP A 130 -12.11 28.78 -2.35
CA ASP A 130 -12.00 30.18 -1.90
C ASP A 130 -13.29 30.98 -2.14
N ILE A 131 -13.96 30.76 -3.27
CA ILE A 131 -15.22 31.44 -3.59
C ILE A 131 -16.34 30.88 -2.70
N ILE A 132 -16.35 29.56 -2.47
CA ILE A 132 -17.31 28.90 -1.57
C ILE A 132 -17.16 29.44 -0.15
N GLU A 133 -15.93 29.54 0.36
CA GLU A 133 -15.64 30.04 1.69
C GLU A 133 -16.10 31.50 1.85
N ASN A 134 -15.68 32.39 0.94
CA ASN A 134 -16.04 33.80 0.99
C ASN A 134 -17.56 34.01 0.89
N THR A 135 -18.25 33.25 0.03
CA THR A 135 -19.71 33.35 -0.12
C THR A 135 -20.45 32.83 1.12
N LEU A 136 -19.97 31.75 1.75
CA LEU A 136 -20.55 31.23 2.98
C LEU A 136 -20.30 32.14 4.20
N ILE A 137 -19.13 32.78 4.29
CA ILE A 137 -18.84 33.80 5.30
C ILE A 137 -19.78 35.02 5.14
N ASN A 138 -19.97 35.48 3.90
CA ASN A 138 -20.90 36.59 3.63
C ASN A 138 -22.35 36.18 3.92
N ALA A 139 -22.75 34.95 3.59
CA ALA A 139 -24.09 34.44 3.87
C ALA A 139 -24.38 34.32 5.37
N SER A 140 -23.41 33.89 6.18
CA SER A 140 -23.56 33.77 7.63
C SER A 140 -23.70 35.12 8.33
N THR A 141 -23.05 36.17 7.80
CA THR A 141 -23.08 37.53 8.35
C THR A 141 -24.32 38.34 7.94
N THR A 142 -24.91 38.06 6.77
CA THR A 142 -25.99 38.89 6.20
C THR A 142 -27.39 38.42 6.61
N ASN A 143 -27.60 37.12 6.89
CA ASN A 143 -28.93 36.56 7.19
C ASN A 143 -28.93 35.70 8.46
N THR A 144 -28.82 36.30 9.64
CA THR A 144 -28.69 35.60 10.94
C THR A 144 -29.93 34.78 11.37
N SER A 145 -31.08 34.96 10.71
CA SER A 145 -32.36 34.34 11.09
C SER A 145 -32.73 33.07 10.32
N SER A 146 -31.95 32.65 9.31
CA SER A 146 -32.28 31.47 8.51
C SER A 146 -31.76 30.18 9.18
N ALA A 147 -32.51 29.07 9.03
CA ALA A 147 -32.10 27.75 9.54
C ALA A 147 -30.73 27.31 8.97
N PHE A 148 -30.42 27.73 7.74
CA PHE A 148 -29.11 27.50 7.12
C PHE A 148 -28.01 28.30 7.82
N SER A 149 -28.23 29.58 8.12
CA SER A 149 -27.24 30.43 8.78
C SER A 149 -26.93 30.00 10.21
N GLN A 150 -27.94 29.50 10.94
CA GLN A 150 -27.75 28.90 12.26
C GLN A 150 -26.94 27.60 12.18
N ALA A 151 -27.20 26.78 11.16
CA ALA A 151 -26.45 25.54 10.92
C ALA A 151 -24.99 25.84 10.52
N VAL A 152 -24.76 26.83 9.65
CA VAL A 152 -23.42 27.26 9.23
C VAL A 152 -22.63 27.92 10.37
N ALA A 153 -23.29 28.68 11.26
CA ALA A 153 -22.64 29.28 12.43
C ALA A 153 -22.11 28.24 13.45
N SER A 154 -22.65 27.02 13.43
CA SER A 154 -22.22 25.93 14.31
C SER A 154 -21.01 25.14 13.78
N ILE A 155 -20.53 25.44 12.57
CA ILE A 155 -19.51 24.68 11.85
C ILE A 155 -18.42 25.62 11.31
N SER A 156 -17.18 25.15 11.24
CA SER A 156 -16.09 25.86 10.57
C SER A 156 -16.38 25.97 9.07
N VAL A 157 -16.59 27.19 8.57
CA VAL A 157 -16.87 27.45 7.14
C VAL A 157 -15.70 27.03 6.25
N SER A 158 -14.45 27.25 6.70
CA SER A 158 -13.23 26.86 6.00
C SER A 158 -13.16 25.34 5.79
N ASP A 159 -13.41 24.56 6.84
CA ASP A 159 -13.42 23.08 6.76
C ASP A 159 -14.49 22.59 5.78
N LEU A 160 -15.67 23.22 5.75
CA LEU A 160 -16.74 22.88 4.81
C LEU A 160 -16.38 23.22 3.36
N ALA A 161 -15.73 24.36 3.12
CA ALA A 161 -15.28 24.77 1.80
C ALA A 161 -14.19 23.85 1.25
N GLU A 162 -13.21 23.47 2.08
CA GLU A 162 -12.20 22.47 1.73
C GLU A 162 -12.82 21.11 1.44
N GLN A 163 -13.85 20.72 2.20
CA GLN A 163 -14.54 19.44 2.03
C GLN A 163 -15.28 19.33 0.69
N ILE A 164 -15.87 20.44 0.22
CA ILE A 164 -16.56 20.53 -1.07
C ILE A 164 -15.54 20.65 -2.21
N GLY A 165 -14.41 21.32 -1.97
CA GLY A 165 -13.28 21.46 -2.89
C GLY A 165 -13.59 22.34 -4.09
N GLN A 166 -14.27 21.78 -5.09
CA GLN A 166 -14.63 22.49 -6.31
C GLN A 166 -16.02 22.06 -6.81
N ILE A 167 -16.82 23.02 -7.24
CA ILE A 167 -18.11 22.78 -7.90
C ILE A 167 -17.95 23.12 -9.37
N LYS A 168 -18.26 22.16 -10.25
CA LYS A 168 -18.30 22.37 -11.69
C LYS A 168 -19.75 22.46 -12.16
N LEU A 169 -20.09 23.57 -12.81
CA LEU A 169 -21.40 23.80 -13.41
C LEU A 169 -21.38 23.49 -14.90
N THR A 170 -22.31 22.66 -15.34
CA THR A 170 -22.49 22.31 -16.75
C THR A 170 -23.96 22.49 -17.12
N PRO A 171 -24.30 23.21 -18.22
CA PRO A 171 -25.68 23.27 -18.68
C PRO A 171 -26.12 21.90 -19.20
N GLU A 172 -27.31 21.47 -18.83
CA GLU A 172 -27.97 20.27 -19.32
C GLU A 172 -29.16 20.70 -20.17
N PHE A 173 -29.27 20.22 -21.41
CA PHE A 173 -30.36 20.61 -22.32
C PHE A 173 -31.28 19.42 -22.51
N PHE A 174 -32.51 19.54 -22.02
CA PHE A 174 -33.55 18.54 -22.21
C PHE A 174 -34.28 18.71 -23.53
N ASN A 175 -34.76 17.58 -24.06
CA ASN A 175 -35.68 17.60 -25.19
C ASN A 175 -37.09 18.01 -24.71
N MET A 176 -37.99 18.23 -25.67
CA MET A 176 -39.36 18.70 -25.40
C MET A 176 -40.16 17.70 -24.55
N GLU A 177 -39.96 16.39 -24.75
CA GLU A 177 -40.67 15.35 -24.01
C GLU A 177 -40.22 15.28 -22.54
N GLU A 178 -38.90 15.30 -22.30
CA GLU A 178 -38.31 15.34 -20.96
C GLU A 178 -38.76 16.58 -20.18
N THR A 179 -38.72 17.74 -20.84
CA THR A 179 -39.19 19.01 -20.26
C THR A 179 -40.67 18.91 -19.89
N SER A 180 -41.52 18.37 -20.78
CA SER A 180 -42.95 18.18 -20.50
C SER A 180 -43.19 17.23 -19.33
N LYS A 181 -42.43 16.14 -19.21
CA LYS A 181 -42.52 15.20 -18.08
C LYS A 181 -42.11 15.84 -16.77
N LEU A 182 -41.01 16.61 -16.77
CA LEU A 182 -40.52 17.31 -15.58
C LEU A 182 -41.57 18.29 -15.04
N TRP A 183 -42.11 19.15 -15.91
CA TRP A 183 -43.13 20.13 -15.53
C TRP A 183 -44.46 19.47 -15.13
N SER A 184 -44.83 18.34 -15.75
CA SER A 184 -45.99 17.56 -15.33
C SER A 184 -45.82 16.97 -13.92
N ALA A 185 -44.61 16.50 -13.59
CA ALA A 185 -44.30 15.97 -12.26
C ALA A 185 -44.32 17.05 -11.17
N LEU A 186 -43.95 18.29 -11.53
CA LEU A 186 -44.01 19.45 -10.62
C LEU A 186 -45.44 19.94 -10.37
N GLN A 187 -46.41 19.57 -11.21
CA GLN A 187 -47.82 20.00 -11.13
C GLN A 187 -48.02 21.52 -11.17
N THR A 188 -47.11 22.25 -11.83
CA THR A 188 -47.16 23.71 -11.96
C THR A 188 -47.25 24.15 -13.42
N HIS A 189 -47.61 25.43 -13.62
CA HIS A 189 -47.63 26.01 -14.96
C HIS A 189 -46.22 26.12 -15.52
N TYR A 190 -46.05 25.70 -16.77
CA TYR A 190 -44.79 25.84 -17.49
C TYR A 190 -44.28 27.28 -17.46
N ARG A 191 -42.96 27.42 -17.26
CA ARG A 191 -42.24 28.70 -17.29
C ARG A 191 -40.92 28.55 -18.06
N PRO A 192 -40.36 29.64 -18.60
CA PRO A 192 -39.03 29.63 -19.19
C PRO A 192 -38.00 29.10 -18.17
N SER A 193 -37.29 28.04 -18.57
CA SER A 193 -36.38 27.32 -17.68
C SER A 193 -35.15 26.78 -18.38
N ALA A 194 -34.05 26.71 -17.64
CA ALA A 194 -32.82 26.06 -18.04
C ALA A 194 -32.35 25.09 -16.95
N THR A 195 -31.74 23.98 -17.34
CA THR A 195 -31.26 22.95 -16.41
C THR A 195 -29.75 22.97 -16.31
N TYR A 196 -29.24 22.75 -15.10
CA TYR A 196 -27.83 22.79 -14.78
C TYR A 196 -27.45 21.61 -13.91
N LEU A 197 -26.31 21.00 -14.23
CA LEU A 197 -25.68 19.96 -13.44
C LEU A 197 -24.51 20.58 -12.67
N ALA A 198 -24.57 20.50 -11.35
CA ALA A 198 -23.49 20.91 -10.45
C ALA A 198 -22.80 19.65 -9.91
N SER A 199 -21.63 19.34 -10.45
CA SER A 199 -20.79 18.24 -9.98
C SER A 199 -19.95 18.70 -8.79
N MET A 200 -19.96 17.93 -7.71
CA MET A 200 -19.13 18.15 -6.53
C MET A 200 -18.54 16.84 -6.00
N VAL A 201 -17.44 16.95 -5.25
CA VAL A 201 -16.81 15.82 -4.58
C VAL A 201 -16.85 16.07 -3.08
N LEU A 202 -17.58 15.22 -2.33
CA LEU A 202 -17.57 15.29 -0.87
C LEU A 202 -16.41 14.49 -0.34
N ILE A 203 -15.33 15.18 0.02
CA ILE A 203 -14.17 14.55 0.65
C ILE A 203 -14.51 14.32 2.11
N GLU A 204 -14.73 13.08 2.54
CA GLU A 204 -14.98 12.81 3.95
C GLU A 204 -13.73 13.13 4.79
N SER A 205 -13.76 14.24 5.53
CA SER A 205 -12.86 14.49 6.66
C SER A 205 -13.66 14.28 7.94
N SER A 206 -13.82 13.02 8.32
CA SER A 206 -14.06 12.70 9.72
C SER A 206 -12.93 11.82 10.21
N LYS A 207 -12.02 12.48 10.93
CA LYS A 207 -11.19 11.88 11.97
C LYS A 207 -12.11 10.94 12.77
N SER A 208 -11.86 9.63 12.66
CA SER A 208 -12.54 8.61 13.44
C SER A 208 -12.30 8.90 14.92
N GLU A 209 -13.25 9.56 15.58
CA GLU A 209 -13.37 9.52 17.03
C GLU A 209 -13.66 8.08 17.45
N ASN A 210 -12.70 7.48 18.13
CA ASN A 210 -12.84 6.36 19.07
C ASN A 210 -13.80 5.24 18.64
N LEU A 211 -13.34 4.40 17.70
CA LEU A 211 -13.61 2.97 17.80
C LEU A 211 -12.64 2.38 18.82
N GLU A 212 -13.05 2.39 20.09
CA GLU A 212 -12.48 1.47 21.07
C GLU A 212 -12.68 0.05 20.55
N GLY A 213 -11.58 -0.65 20.25
CA GLY A 213 -11.61 -2.09 20.02
C GLY A 213 -10.79 -2.63 18.85
N PHE A 214 -10.17 -1.81 18.00
CA PHE A 214 -9.21 -2.31 17.00
C PHE A 214 -7.99 -1.40 16.91
N TYR A 215 -6.92 -1.78 17.62
CA TYR A 215 -5.58 -1.30 17.32
C TYR A 215 -5.14 -1.85 15.96
N MET A 216 -5.58 -1.22 14.86
CA MET A 216 -4.78 -1.25 13.64
C MET A 216 -3.63 -0.26 13.85
N MET A 217 -2.62 -0.68 14.62
CA MET A 217 -1.28 -0.16 14.38
C MET A 217 -1.01 -0.33 12.89
N PRO A 218 -0.50 0.70 12.17
CA PRO A 218 0.02 0.46 10.83
C PRO A 218 0.97 -0.72 10.97
N LEU A 219 0.61 -1.87 10.36
CA LEU A 219 1.39 -3.11 10.46
C LEU A 219 2.79 -2.72 10.01
N SER A 220 3.65 -2.46 10.98
CA SER A 220 4.99 -1.99 10.78
C SER A 220 5.75 -3.23 10.41
N GLN A 221 5.61 -3.62 9.14
CA GLN A 221 6.12 -4.89 8.66
C GLN A 221 7.61 -4.94 8.97
N PRO A 222 8.07 -6.00 9.65
CA PRO A 222 9.50 -6.19 9.88
C PRO A 222 10.19 -6.24 8.52
N ASN A 223 11.31 -5.55 8.37
CA ASN A 223 12.10 -5.60 7.14
C ASN A 223 13.52 -6.05 7.48
N ILE A 224 13.91 -7.22 6.98
CA ILE A 224 15.26 -7.74 7.05
C ILE A 224 16.09 -7.05 5.96
N GLU A 225 17.15 -6.38 6.37
CA GLU A 225 18.10 -5.71 5.48
C GLU A 225 19.34 -6.57 5.25
N GLN A 226 19.76 -7.33 6.27
CA GLN A 226 20.99 -8.11 6.20
C GLN A 226 20.95 -9.30 7.16
N VAL A 227 21.58 -10.39 6.74
CA VAL A 227 21.80 -11.59 7.57
C VAL A 227 23.29 -11.88 7.60
N THR A 228 23.89 -11.90 8.79
CA THR A 228 25.33 -12.11 9.00
C THR A 228 25.59 -13.00 10.21
N THR A 229 26.84 -13.35 10.45
CA THR A 229 27.28 -14.06 11.66
C THR A 229 28.00 -13.11 12.60
N LEU A 230 27.98 -13.40 13.90
CA LEU A 230 28.81 -12.70 14.90
C LEU A 230 30.26 -13.21 14.84
N ALA A 231 30.95 -12.96 13.73
CA ALA A 231 32.33 -13.37 13.54
C ALA A 231 33.30 -12.28 14.03
N LYS A 232 34.27 -12.66 14.88
CA LYS A 232 35.36 -11.78 15.35
C LYS A 232 36.50 -11.62 14.33
N THR A 233 36.45 -12.31 13.18
CA THR A 233 37.54 -12.36 12.19
C THR A 233 36.97 -12.50 10.77
N GLU A 234 37.64 -11.90 9.79
CA GLU A 234 37.22 -11.87 8.36
C GLU A 234 36.99 -13.27 7.73
N HIS A 235 37.53 -14.33 8.33
CA HIS A 235 37.42 -15.71 7.85
C HIS A 235 36.27 -16.53 8.47
N GLN A 236 35.48 -15.95 9.38
CA GLN A 236 34.32 -16.61 10.02
C GLN A 236 32.95 -16.15 9.47
N GLN A 237 32.94 -15.51 8.29
CA GLN A 237 31.70 -15.06 7.63
C GLN A 237 30.83 -16.22 7.10
N MET A 238 31.33 -17.47 7.10
CA MET A 238 30.54 -18.64 6.73
C MET A 238 29.59 -19.04 7.86
N ILE A 239 28.30 -19.18 7.53
CA ILE A 239 27.27 -19.58 8.49
C ILE A 239 27.27 -21.10 8.59
N VAL A 240 27.52 -21.65 9.78
CA VAL A 240 27.50 -23.09 10.05
C VAL A 240 26.48 -23.40 11.17
N ALA A 241 26.00 -24.64 11.22
CA ALA A 241 25.04 -25.06 12.23
C ALA A 241 25.58 -24.84 13.66
N GLY A 242 24.70 -24.43 14.58
CA GLY A 242 25.08 -24.14 15.97
C GLY A 242 25.76 -22.78 16.20
N THR A 243 25.95 -21.96 15.16
CA THR A 243 26.44 -20.58 15.33
C THR A 243 25.30 -19.59 15.54
N THR A 244 25.59 -18.44 16.16
CA THR A 244 24.64 -17.35 16.30
C THR A 244 24.63 -16.48 15.04
N LEU A 245 23.48 -16.46 14.40
CA LEU A 245 23.15 -15.65 13.25
C LEU A 245 22.56 -14.32 13.71
N MET A 246 23.06 -13.23 13.14
CA MET A 246 22.66 -11.85 13.39
C MET A 246 21.84 -11.34 12.22
N ILE A 247 20.57 -11.03 12.48
CA ILE A 247 19.62 -10.48 11.51
C ILE A 247 19.53 -8.99 11.79
N ARG A 248 19.88 -8.16 10.81
CA ARG A 248 19.77 -6.71 10.90
C ARG A 248 18.65 -6.22 10.01
N GLY A 249 17.90 -5.24 10.50
CA GLY A 249 16.75 -4.71 9.78
C GLY A 249 16.08 -3.55 10.49
N LYS A 250 14.81 -3.36 10.18
CA LYS A 250 13.92 -2.36 10.79
C LYS A 250 12.68 -3.05 11.33
N ARG A 251 12.20 -2.59 12.49
CA ARG A 251 10.96 -3.06 13.14
C ARG A 251 10.95 -4.56 13.36
N LEU A 252 12.09 -5.13 13.76
CA LEU A 252 12.22 -6.56 13.96
C LEU A 252 11.56 -7.06 15.26
N ARG A 253 11.31 -6.16 16.21
CA ARG A 253 10.65 -6.48 17.48
C ARG A 253 9.14 -6.24 17.38
N GLY A 254 8.36 -7.27 17.70
CA GLY A 254 6.91 -7.18 17.92
C GLY A 254 6.56 -7.73 19.31
N ASP A 255 5.27 -7.93 19.58
CA ASP A 255 4.79 -8.52 20.85
C ASP A 255 5.38 -9.92 21.06
N ILE A 256 5.22 -10.78 20.05
CA ILE A 256 5.83 -12.11 20.01
C ILE A 256 6.57 -12.24 18.68
N THR A 257 7.89 -12.09 18.73
CA THR A 257 8.76 -12.31 17.57
C THR A 257 9.15 -13.78 17.47
N ARG A 258 8.90 -14.37 16.30
CA ARG A 258 9.33 -15.70 15.89
C ARG A 258 10.09 -15.62 14.58
N ILE A 259 10.84 -16.67 14.27
CA ILE A 259 11.58 -16.78 13.01
C ILE A 259 11.18 -18.06 12.30
N ARG A 260 10.88 -17.94 11.02
CA ARG A 260 10.69 -19.08 10.11
C ARG A 260 11.98 -19.30 9.32
N LEU A 261 12.45 -20.55 9.26
CA LEU A 261 13.59 -20.96 8.45
C LEU A 261 13.16 -21.98 7.38
N GLY A 262 13.65 -21.79 6.16
CA GLY A 262 13.31 -22.65 5.03
C GLY A 262 11.81 -22.66 4.75
N ASN A 263 11.33 -23.77 4.19
CA ASN A 263 9.91 -24.02 3.98
C ASN A 263 9.26 -24.79 5.14
N THR A 264 9.81 -24.68 6.35
CA THR A 264 9.25 -25.38 7.52
C THR A 264 8.19 -24.52 8.21
N GLU A 265 7.10 -25.13 8.67
CA GLU A 265 6.06 -24.44 9.44
C GLU A 265 6.51 -24.12 10.88
N THR A 266 7.63 -24.70 11.31
CA THR A 266 8.22 -24.51 12.64
C THR A 266 8.72 -23.07 12.84
N LEU A 267 8.18 -22.43 13.86
CA LEU A 267 8.56 -21.09 14.31
C LEU A 267 9.59 -21.17 15.43
N LEU A 268 10.79 -20.69 15.16
CA LEU A 268 11.91 -20.66 16.09
C LEU A 268 11.82 -19.45 17.03
N VAL A 269 12.31 -19.64 18.25
CA VAL A 269 12.44 -18.58 19.25
C VAL A 269 13.83 -17.96 19.15
N PRO A 270 13.95 -16.66 18.82
CA PRO A 270 15.23 -15.97 18.84
C PRO A 270 15.80 -15.86 20.26
N GLN A 271 17.14 -15.78 20.38
CA GLN A 271 17.85 -15.62 21.65
C GLN A 271 17.77 -14.18 22.19
N ASP A 272 17.88 -13.19 21.29
CA ASP A 272 17.79 -11.76 21.62
C ASP A 272 17.03 -11.04 20.50
N VAL A 273 16.14 -10.12 20.88
CA VAL A 273 15.26 -9.38 19.96
C VAL A 273 15.29 -7.90 20.27
N LYS A 274 15.77 -7.12 19.30
CA LYS A 274 15.80 -5.66 19.31
C LYS A 274 15.10 -5.12 18.07
N GLU A 275 14.78 -3.83 18.10
CA GLU A 275 14.08 -3.15 17.01
C GLU A 275 14.81 -3.26 15.66
N THR A 276 16.14 -3.29 15.69
CA THR A 276 16.99 -3.29 14.49
C THR A 276 17.85 -4.54 14.34
N GLN A 277 17.82 -5.45 15.33
CA GLN A 277 18.68 -6.62 15.37
C GLN A 277 18.02 -7.81 16.07
N ILE A 278 18.10 -9.00 15.49
CA ILE A 278 17.75 -10.25 16.14
C ILE A 278 18.96 -11.20 16.14
N SER A 279 19.16 -11.91 17.25
CA SER A 279 20.13 -13.00 17.35
C SER A 279 19.39 -14.34 17.39
N LEU A 280 19.75 -15.24 16.47
CA LEU A 280 19.17 -16.58 16.36
C LEU A 280 20.27 -17.64 16.39
N LEU A 281 20.08 -18.71 17.16
CA LEU A 281 20.94 -19.89 17.06
C LEU A 281 20.51 -20.73 15.86
N VAL A 282 21.43 -20.99 14.93
CA VAL A 282 21.13 -21.82 13.75
C VAL A 282 20.89 -23.28 14.19
N PRO A 283 19.72 -23.85 13.90
CA PRO A 283 19.41 -25.25 14.25
C PRO A 283 20.33 -26.27 13.56
N VAL A 284 20.53 -27.42 14.18
CA VAL A 284 21.44 -28.49 13.71
C VAL A 284 20.77 -29.51 12.78
N ASP A 285 19.45 -29.46 12.68
CA ASP A 285 18.57 -30.29 11.87
C ASP A 285 18.38 -29.77 10.44
N LEU A 286 18.92 -28.58 10.14
CA LEU A 286 18.87 -28.00 8.80
C LEU A 286 19.85 -28.69 7.84
N TYR A 287 19.48 -28.77 6.56
CA TYR A 287 20.38 -29.28 5.53
C TYR A 287 21.31 -28.17 5.00
N PRO A 288 22.58 -28.46 4.66
CA PRO A 288 23.48 -27.49 4.06
C PRO A 288 22.97 -27.07 2.68
N SER A 289 22.55 -25.82 2.52
CA SER A 289 22.04 -25.24 1.27
C SER A 289 21.80 -23.74 1.45
N VAL A 290 21.24 -23.09 0.43
CA VAL A 290 20.62 -21.76 0.56
C VAL A 290 19.35 -21.89 1.39
N GLN A 291 19.31 -21.24 2.55
CA GLN A 291 18.19 -21.22 3.47
C GLN A 291 17.48 -19.87 3.41
N SER A 292 16.15 -19.89 3.38
CA SER A 292 15.33 -18.68 3.53
C SER A 292 15.11 -18.38 5.02
N ILE A 293 14.97 -17.09 5.34
CA ILE A 293 14.63 -16.63 6.68
C ILE A 293 13.57 -15.52 6.60
N GLN A 294 12.59 -15.62 7.49
CA GLN A 294 11.54 -14.61 7.68
C GLN A 294 11.33 -14.36 9.17
N VAL A 295 11.10 -13.10 9.53
CA VAL A 295 10.66 -12.69 10.86
C VAL A 295 9.14 -12.66 10.85
N VAL A 296 8.55 -13.30 11.86
CA VAL A 296 7.10 -13.43 12.02
C VAL A 296 6.72 -12.81 13.36
N HIS A 297 5.87 -11.78 13.36
CA HIS A 297 5.25 -11.27 14.56
C HIS A 297 3.89 -11.91 14.75
N LEU A 298 3.66 -12.41 15.96
CA LEU A 298 2.39 -12.97 16.37
C LEU A 298 1.77 -12.02 17.41
N THR A 299 0.47 -11.74 17.26
CA THR A 299 -0.32 -11.07 18.29
C THR A 299 -1.36 -12.05 18.84
N ILE A 300 -1.50 -12.07 20.17
CA ILE A 300 -2.55 -12.83 20.84
C ILE A 300 -3.80 -11.95 20.87
N GLY A 301 -4.90 -12.46 20.32
CA GLY A 301 -6.19 -11.78 20.39
C GLY A 301 -6.83 -11.90 21.77
N ASN A 302 -7.89 -11.12 22.00
CA ASN A 302 -8.65 -11.14 23.27
C ASN A 302 -9.25 -12.52 23.61
N THR A 303 -9.32 -13.44 22.65
CA THR A 303 -9.81 -14.82 22.82
C THR A 303 -8.71 -15.82 23.22
N GLY A 304 -7.45 -15.39 23.33
CA GLY A 304 -6.30 -16.26 23.58
C GLY A 304 -5.82 -17.04 22.35
N GLN A 305 -6.46 -16.87 21.18
CA GLN A 305 -6.02 -17.43 19.91
C GLN A 305 -5.04 -16.47 19.20
N THR A 306 -4.14 -17.04 18.40
CA THR A 306 -3.19 -16.27 17.58
C THR A 306 -3.95 -15.70 16.40
N GLU A 307 -4.32 -14.42 16.47
CA GLU A 307 -5.24 -13.83 15.50
C GLU A 307 -4.48 -13.21 14.31
N HIS A 308 -3.33 -12.58 14.55
CA HIS A 308 -2.63 -11.81 13.52
C HIS A 308 -1.17 -12.28 13.33
N ILE A 309 -0.80 -12.51 12.08
CA ILE A 309 0.56 -12.89 11.65
C ILE A 309 1.09 -11.77 10.74
N VAL A 310 2.14 -11.09 11.17
CA VAL A 310 2.87 -10.11 10.34
C VAL A 310 4.19 -10.72 9.92
N GLU A 311 4.44 -10.83 8.62
CA GLU A 311 5.66 -11.44 8.10
C GLU A 311 6.59 -10.39 7.48
N SER A 312 7.90 -10.60 7.59
CA SER A 312 8.89 -9.80 6.90
C SER A 312 9.04 -10.21 5.44
N ASN A 313 9.77 -9.38 4.68
CA ASN A 313 10.42 -9.83 3.45
C ASN A 313 11.26 -11.10 3.71
N VAL A 314 11.46 -11.88 2.65
CA VAL A 314 12.33 -13.06 2.67
C VAL A 314 13.77 -12.60 2.48
N ALA A 315 14.65 -12.97 3.41
CA ALA A 315 16.09 -12.91 3.20
C ALA A 315 16.65 -14.33 3.02
N ALA A 316 17.81 -14.44 2.39
CA ALA A 316 18.48 -15.71 2.16
C ALA A 316 19.88 -15.70 2.76
N PHE A 317 20.33 -16.85 3.25
CA PHE A 317 21.71 -17.09 3.66
C PHE A 317 22.16 -18.48 3.24
N VAL A 318 23.47 -18.70 3.13
CA VAL A 318 24.02 -20.00 2.78
C VAL A 318 24.44 -20.71 4.06
N LEU A 319 23.88 -21.90 4.32
CA LEU A 319 24.31 -22.77 5.40
C LEU A 319 25.43 -23.70 4.89
N HIS A 320 26.63 -23.50 5.40
CA HIS A 320 27.81 -24.25 5.02
C HIS A 320 27.95 -25.54 5.85
N PRO A 321 28.31 -26.68 5.24
CA PRO A 321 28.58 -27.90 5.99
C PRO A 321 29.96 -27.84 6.65
N THR A 322 30.05 -28.28 7.89
CA THR A 322 31.34 -28.65 8.50
C THR A 322 31.63 -30.11 8.23
N ILE A 323 32.90 -30.45 8.00
CA ILE A 323 33.29 -31.81 7.61
C ILE A 323 34.47 -32.32 8.42
N THR A 324 34.52 -33.65 8.58
CA THR A 324 35.74 -34.38 8.94
C THR A 324 35.95 -35.47 7.90
N ALA A 325 37.19 -35.70 7.47
CA ALA A 325 37.49 -36.64 6.39
C ALA A 325 38.54 -37.65 6.84
N PHE A 326 38.34 -38.91 6.46
CA PHE A 326 39.23 -40.02 6.77
C PHE A 326 39.51 -40.80 5.48
N VAL A 327 40.76 -41.21 5.29
CA VAL A 327 41.14 -42.11 4.20
C VAL A 327 41.01 -43.55 4.68
N GLY A 328 40.26 -44.35 3.92
CA GLY A 328 40.11 -45.79 4.11
C GLY A 328 41.16 -46.57 3.32
N GLN A 329 40.75 -47.70 2.74
CA GLN A 329 41.64 -48.57 1.96
C GLN A 329 42.27 -47.78 0.80
N VAL A 330 43.60 -47.86 0.68
CA VAL A 330 44.37 -47.25 -0.41
C VAL A 330 44.95 -48.37 -1.27
N GLU A 331 44.60 -48.37 -2.55
CA GLU A 331 45.06 -49.31 -3.56
C GLU A 331 46.08 -48.64 -4.49
N ASN A 332 47.14 -49.40 -4.78
CA ASN A 332 48.12 -49.02 -5.78
C ASN A 332 47.71 -49.56 -7.15
N ASN A 333 47.25 -48.67 -8.03
CA ASN A 333 46.76 -49.05 -9.36
C ASN A 333 47.87 -49.19 -10.42
N GLY A 334 49.14 -49.19 -10.00
CA GLY A 334 50.30 -49.18 -10.90
C GLY A 334 50.69 -47.76 -11.34
N GLY A 335 51.98 -47.46 -11.37
CA GLY A 335 52.52 -46.11 -11.60
C GLY A 335 52.47 -45.21 -10.35
N ASN A 336 52.47 -43.88 -10.55
CA ASN A 336 52.44 -42.85 -9.49
C ASN A 336 51.00 -42.44 -9.08
N PHE A 337 50.02 -43.32 -9.25
CA PHE A 337 48.61 -43.03 -8.95
C PHE A 337 48.03 -44.03 -7.94
N ARG A 338 47.18 -43.52 -7.07
CA ARG A 338 46.45 -44.24 -6.03
C ARG A 338 44.95 -44.16 -6.28
N SER A 339 44.25 -45.20 -5.85
CA SER A 339 42.81 -45.17 -5.62
C SER A 339 42.56 -45.37 -4.13
N ALA A 340 41.58 -44.69 -3.58
CA ALA A 340 41.24 -44.82 -2.17
C ALA A 340 39.77 -44.55 -1.93
N GLU A 341 39.28 -44.95 -0.76
CA GLU A 341 37.96 -44.56 -0.29
C GLU A 341 38.10 -43.44 0.74
N ILE A 342 37.55 -42.25 0.45
CA ILE A 342 37.52 -41.16 1.42
C ILE A 342 36.15 -41.14 2.07
N THR A 343 36.11 -41.40 3.38
CA THR A 343 34.89 -41.24 4.17
C THR A 343 34.83 -39.83 4.73
N VAL A 344 33.85 -39.06 4.26
CA VAL A 344 33.57 -37.71 4.75
C VAL A 344 32.36 -37.75 5.66
N LYS A 345 32.52 -37.29 6.90
CA LYS A 345 31.42 -37.03 7.83
C LYS A 345 31.02 -35.56 7.74
N PHE A 346 29.72 -35.32 7.71
CA PHE A 346 29.08 -34.03 7.52
C PHE A 346 28.33 -33.61 8.78
N HIS A 347 28.39 -32.32 9.09
CA HIS A 347 27.53 -31.70 10.07
C HIS A 347 27.09 -30.32 9.57
N PRO A 348 25.79 -30.09 9.32
CA PRO A 348 24.65 -31.00 9.52
C PRO A 348 24.52 -32.10 8.43
N LYS A 349 23.54 -33.00 8.57
CA LYS A 349 23.30 -34.13 7.65
C LYS A 349 23.06 -33.66 6.22
N VAL A 350 23.44 -34.49 5.26
CA VAL A 350 23.21 -34.23 3.83
C VAL A 350 22.01 -35.04 3.35
N GLY A 351 21.06 -34.37 2.70
CA GLY A 351 19.84 -34.97 2.19
C GLY A 351 20.09 -35.89 0.98
N LYS A 352 19.17 -36.85 0.76
CA LYS A 352 19.25 -37.84 -0.33
C LYS A 352 19.40 -37.25 -1.74
N ALA A 353 18.74 -36.12 -1.99
CA ALA A 353 18.69 -35.45 -3.29
C ALA A 353 19.78 -34.37 -3.48
N GLN A 354 20.58 -34.08 -2.45
CA GLN A 354 21.56 -33.00 -2.51
C GLN A 354 22.78 -33.38 -3.36
N ARG A 355 23.22 -32.45 -4.21
CA ARG A 355 24.40 -32.62 -5.05
C ARG A 355 25.66 -32.38 -4.22
N VAL A 356 26.51 -33.41 -4.11
CA VAL A 356 27.75 -33.36 -3.34
C VAL A 356 28.96 -33.49 -4.27
N VAL A 357 29.93 -32.59 -4.13
CA VAL A 357 31.19 -32.61 -4.87
C VAL A 357 32.35 -32.56 -3.89
N LEU A 358 33.21 -33.58 -3.91
CA LEU A 358 34.47 -33.61 -3.16
C LEU A 358 35.55 -32.91 -3.97
N LEU A 359 36.24 -31.97 -3.34
CA LEU A 359 37.35 -31.21 -3.90
C LEU A 359 38.60 -31.49 -3.09
N LEU A 360 39.68 -31.91 -3.76
CA LEU A 360 40.99 -32.11 -3.17
C LEU A 360 41.95 -31.08 -3.75
N SER A 361 42.71 -30.40 -2.90
CA SER A 361 43.74 -29.44 -3.33
C SER A 361 45.05 -29.76 -2.65
N ASP A 362 46.12 -29.92 -3.42
CA ASP A 362 47.44 -30.25 -2.87
C ASP A 362 47.91 -29.14 -1.89
N VAL A 363 48.42 -29.54 -0.73
CA VAL A 363 49.00 -28.62 0.28
C VAL A 363 50.37 -28.10 -0.18
N SER A 364 51.09 -28.87 -0.99
CA SER A 364 52.43 -28.52 -1.47
C SER A 364 52.38 -27.49 -2.60
N ALA A 365 53.01 -26.35 -2.41
CA ALA A 365 53.17 -25.31 -3.43
C ALA A 365 53.96 -25.77 -4.68
N GLN A 366 54.57 -26.96 -4.65
CA GLN A 366 55.37 -27.50 -5.75
C GLN A 366 54.54 -28.14 -6.87
N ASN A 367 53.31 -28.57 -6.58
CA ASN A 367 52.40 -29.19 -7.55
C ASN A 367 50.98 -28.66 -7.32
N GLN A 368 50.52 -27.70 -8.13
CA GLN A 368 49.13 -27.20 -8.08
C GLN A 368 48.15 -28.19 -8.71
N VAL A 369 48.04 -29.39 -8.14
CA VAL A 369 47.07 -30.39 -8.60
C VAL A 369 45.81 -30.29 -7.74
N ALA A 370 44.68 -30.17 -8.42
CA ALA A 370 43.36 -30.21 -7.80
C ALA A 370 42.51 -31.30 -8.44
N TYR A 371 41.75 -32.03 -7.62
CA TYR A 371 40.83 -33.06 -8.07
C TYR A 371 39.40 -32.72 -7.66
N SER A 372 38.45 -33.17 -8.45
CA SER A 372 37.01 -32.99 -8.22
C SER A 372 36.30 -34.32 -8.48
N PHE A 373 35.54 -34.79 -7.50
CA PHE A 373 34.77 -36.02 -7.59
C PHE A 373 33.30 -35.74 -7.30
N LEU A 374 32.45 -35.99 -8.30
CA LEU A 374 31.00 -35.91 -8.13
C LEU A 374 30.51 -37.16 -7.41
N VAL A 375 29.81 -36.98 -6.30
CA VAL A 375 29.21 -38.09 -5.54
C VAL A 375 27.88 -38.47 -6.18
N ALA A 376 27.64 -39.78 -6.32
CA ALA A 376 26.36 -40.28 -6.80
C ALA A 376 25.19 -39.85 -5.87
N PRO A 377 23.98 -39.65 -6.42
CA PRO A 377 22.78 -39.44 -5.61
C PRO A 377 22.55 -40.58 -4.61
N ARG A 378 21.94 -40.27 -3.47
CA ARG A 378 21.71 -41.22 -2.38
C ARG A 378 20.22 -41.54 -2.27
N THR A 379 19.89 -42.64 -1.58
CA THR A 379 18.50 -43.04 -1.32
C THR A 379 17.96 -42.51 0.01
N GLU A 380 18.85 -42.18 0.95
CA GLU A 380 18.52 -41.70 2.30
C GLU A 380 19.43 -40.54 2.72
N ASP A 381 19.00 -39.82 3.75
CA ASP A 381 19.76 -38.75 4.36
C ASP A 381 20.87 -39.33 5.23
N THR A 382 22.07 -38.80 5.15
CA THR A 382 23.24 -39.36 5.84
C THR A 382 24.14 -38.29 6.41
N ASP A 383 24.82 -38.61 7.51
CA ASP A 383 25.91 -37.82 8.09
C ASP A 383 27.29 -38.30 7.61
N ALA A 384 27.38 -39.38 6.84
CA ALA A 384 28.64 -39.91 6.33
C ALA A 384 28.51 -40.41 4.89
N ILE A 385 29.48 -40.08 4.04
CA ILE A 385 29.54 -40.54 2.65
C ILE A 385 30.95 -41.06 2.38
N THR A 386 31.03 -42.31 1.91
CA THR A 386 32.27 -42.90 1.39
C THR A 386 32.36 -42.64 -0.10
N ILE A 387 33.43 -41.95 -0.50
CA ILE A 387 33.63 -41.45 -1.86
C ILE A 387 34.85 -42.17 -2.44
N PRO A 388 34.68 -43.04 -3.45
CA PRO A 388 35.80 -43.68 -4.12
C PRO A 388 36.52 -42.66 -5.00
N ILE A 389 37.80 -42.45 -4.73
CA ILE A 389 38.70 -41.64 -5.56
C ILE A 389 39.59 -42.55 -6.40
N LYS A 390 39.87 -42.13 -7.63
CA LYS A 390 40.71 -42.86 -8.58
C LYS A 390 41.70 -41.91 -9.24
N ASN A 391 42.87 -42.43 -9.60
CA ASN A 391 43.91 -41.71 -10.34
C ASN A 391 44.43 -40.45 -9.60
N VAL A 392 44.58 -40.53 -8.28
CA VAL A 392 45.10 -39.44 -7.44
C VAL A 392 46.57 -39.68 -7.15
N LYS A 393 47.42 -38.67 -7.34
CA LYS A 393 48.84 -38.77 -6.96
C LYS A 393 48.99 -38.94 -5.43
N PRO A 394 50.01 -39.66 -4.94
CA PRO A 394 50.28 -39.70 -3.51
C PRO A 394 50.69 -38.32 -3.00
N GLY A 395 50.16 -37.91 -1.84
CA GLY A 395 50.35 -36.58 -1.28
C GLY A 395 49.36 -36.24 -0.17
N THR A 396 49.53 -35.06 0.41
CA THR A 396 48.62 -34.50 1.41
C THR A 396 47.73 -33.46 0.74
N TYR A 397 46.42 -33.63 0.89
CA TYR A 397 45.40 -32.80 0.25
C TYR A 397 44.52 -32.12 1.28
N ILE A 398 44.24 -30.83 1.06
CA ILE A 398 43.13 -30.13 1.70
C ILE A 398 41.83 -30.65 1.11
N VAL A 399 40.91 -31.05 1.98
CA VAL A 399 39.59 -31.55 1.63
C VAL A 399 38.58 -30.43 1.75
N ARG A 400 37.83 -30.23 0.67
CA ARG A 400 36.61 -29.41 0.68
C ARG A 400 35.47 -30.21 0.12
N VAL A 401 34.27 -29.92 0.60
CA VAL A 401 33.05 -30.43 -0.02
C VAL A 401 32.13 -29.28 -0.38
N ARG A 402 31.47 -29.41 -1.53
CA ARG A 402 30.39 -28.54 -1.95
C ARG A 402 29.08 -29.32 -1.95
N VAL A 403 28.13 -28.90 -1.12
CA VAL A 403 26.77 -29.47 -1.02
C VAL A 403 25.80 -28.43 -1.56
N ASP A 404 25.12 -28.72 -2.68
CA ASP A 404 24.19 -27.79 -3.35
C ASP A 404 24.74 -26.37 -3.59
N GLY A 405 26.07 -26.25 -3.74
CA GLY A 405 26.75 -24.96 -3.91
C GLY A 405 27.38 -24.40 -2.64
N ALA A 406 26.97 -24.85 -1.44
CA ALA A 406 27.55 -24.45 -0.16
C ALA A 406 28.87 -25.18 0.08
N GLU A 407 29.98 -24.42 0.17
CA GLU A 407 31.34 -24.95 0.33
C GLU A 407 31.72 -25.07 1.81
N SER A 408 32.36 -26.16 2.22
CA SER A 408 32.82 -26.35 3.59
C SER A 408 33.93 -25.34 3.97
N PRO A 409 33.97 -24.83 5.20
CA PRO A 409 35.00 -23.91 5.64
C PRO A 409 36.38 -24.58 5.69
N LEU A 410 37.42 -23.77 5.54
CA LEU A 410 38.81 -24.16 5.74
C LEU A 410 39.38 -23.46 6.96
N HIS A 411 40.27 -24.15 7.66
CA HIS A 411 41.05 -23.58 8.75
C HIS A 411 42.46 -23.28 8.28
N LYS A 412 43.00 -22.18 8.83
CA LYS A 412 44.38 -21.76 8.62
C LYS A 412 45.15 -21.94 9.91
N ASN A 413 46.40 -22.36 9.79
CA ASN A 413 47.35 -22.38 10.90
C ASN A 413 47.76 -20.96 11.33
N GLN A 414 48.53 -20.84 12.42
CA GLN A 414 49.06 -19.57 12.91
C GLN A 414 49.94 -18.82 11.89
N SER A 415 50.43 -19.52 10.87
CA SER A 415 51.23 -19.00 9.75
C SER A 415 50.39 -18.51 8.57
N GLY A 416 49.06 -18.60 8.65
CA GLY A 416 48.12 -18.16 7.61
C GLY A 416 47.93 -19.13 6.44
N GLN A 417 48.51 -20.34 6.51
CA GLN A 417 48.35 -21.40 5.50
C GLN A 417 47.19 -22.32 5.85
N TYR A 418 46.44 -22.79 4.85
CA TYR A 418 45.36 -23.76 5.08
C TYR A 418 45.92 -25.10 5.54
N ASP A 419 45.40 -25.63 6.65
CA ASP A 419 45.92 -26.86 7.29
C ASP A 419 44.83 -27.91 7.59
N SER A 420 43.54 -27.53 7.51
CA SER A 420 42.44 -28.43 7.84
C SER A 420 41.14 -28.04 7.11
N PRO A 421 40.30 -29.02 6.72
CA PRO A 421 40.48 -30.47 6.85
C PRO A 421 41.51 -31.02 5.84
N GLN A 422 42.33 -31.99 6.26
CA GLN A 422 43.37 -32.60 5.40
C GLN A 422 43.35 -34.12 5.42
N VAL A 423 43.78 -34.74 4.32
CA VAL A 423 43.94 -36.19 4.18
C VAL A 423 45.25 -36.51 3.49
N THR A 424 45.90 -37.61 3.89
CA THR A 424 47.13 -38.10 3.27
C THR A 424 46.84 -39.39 2.52
N ILE A 425 47.21 -39.43 1.25
CA ILE A 425 47.08 -40.60 0.37
C ILE A 425 48.50 -41.07 0.07
N SER A 426 48.89 -42.25 0.59
CA SER A 426 50.25 -42.79 0.48
C SER A 426 50.41 -43.90 -0.55
#